data_AF-A0A6G3XNR1-F1
#
_entry.id   AF-A0A6G3XNR1-F1
#
_cell.length_a   1.000
_cell.length_b   1.000
_cell.length_c   1.000
_cell.angle_alpha   90.00
_cell.angle_beta   90.00
_cell.angle_gamma   90.00
#
_symmetry.space_group_name_H-M   'P 1'
#
loop_
_entity.id
_entity.type
_entity.pdbx_description
1 polymer ?
#
loop_
_entity_poly.entity_id
_entity_poly.type
_entity_poly.pdbx_seq_one_letter_code
_entity_poly.pdbx_strand_id
1 'polypeptide(L)'
;MNTTAAGPLTGLGVVDLATLFAGPLAATMLGDFGADVVKVEHPRRPDPSRGHGPAKDGIGLWWKLLGRNKRTLTLDLSAPGGRDVLLRLAAETDVIIENFRPGTLERWGLGPEELHAVNPRLVLARVTGFGQ
;
A
#
# COMPACT_ATOMS: atom_id res chain seq x y z
N MET A 1 3.18 29.90 -11.41
CA MET A 1 3.10 28.56 -12.02
C MET A 1 4.40 27.85 -11.67
N ASN A 2 4.38 26.96 -10.67
CA ASN A 2 5.58 26.29 -10.19
C ASN A 2 5.62 24.89 -10.81
N THR A 3 6.37 24.72 -11.90
CA THR A 3 6.68 23.43 -12.50
C THR A 3 7.71 22.71 -11.63
N THR A 4 7.32 22.23 -10.46
CA THR A 4 8.08 21.22 -9.73
C THR A 4 8.08 19.96 -10.58
N ALA A 5 9.26 19.50 -11.00
CA ALA A 5 9.44 18.38 -11.90
C ALA A 5 8.51 17.20 -11.56
N ALA A 6 7.46 17.04 -12.36
CA ALA A 6 6.48 15.98 -12.23
C ALA A 6 7.12 14.69 -12.77
N GLY A 7 7.35 13.70 -11.90
CA GLY A 7 7.76 12.37 -12.33
C GLY A 7 6.69 11.72 -13.24
N PRO A 8 7.04 10.66 -13.99
CA PRO A 8 6.16 10.10 -15.02
C PRO A 8 4.83 9.54 -14.48
N LEU A 9 4.70 9.32 -13.16
CA LEU A 9 3.49 8.85 -12.50
C LEU A 9 2.76 9.94 -11.70
N THR A 10 3.10 11.20 -11.94
CA THR A 10 2.41 12.33 -11.30
C THR A 10 0.93 12.30 -11.61
N GLY A 11 0.11 12.44 -10.57
CA GLY A 11 -1.35 12.41 -10.66
C GLY A 11 -1.96 11.03 -10.42
N LEU A 12 -1.15 9.96 -10.32
CA LEU A 12 -1.64 8.64 -9.92
C LEU A 12 -1.70 8.49 -8.40
N GLY A 13 -2.80 7.94 -7.90
CA GLY A 13 -2.98 7.51 -6.51
C GLY A 13 -2.63 6.04 -6.32
N VAL A 14 -1.86 5.73 -5.28
CA VAL A 14 -1.45 4.36 -4.94
C VAL A 14 -1.74 4.07 -3.47
N VAL A 15 -2.39 2.95 -3.19
CA VAL A 15 -2.57 2.41 -1.84
C VAL A 15 -1.68 1.20 -1.64
N ASP A 16 -0.74 1.30 -0.72
CA ASP A 16 0.21 0.25 -0.35
C ASP A 16 -0.25 -0.45 0.94
N LEU A 17 -0.92 -1.59 0.78
CA LEU A 17 -1.33 -2.48 1.87
C LEU A 17 -0.22 -3.46 2.26
N ALA A 18 0.81 -3.58 1.44
CA ALA A 18 1.81 -4.63 1.55
C ALA A 18 2.73 -4.42 2.76
N THR A 19 3.43 -5.46 3.18
CA THR A 19 4.38 -5.42 4.31
C THR A 19 5.74 -5.96 3.90
N LEU A 20 6.79 -5.62 4.65
CA LEU A 20 8.16 -6.05 4.34
C LEU A 20 8.61 -5.58 2.95
N PHE A 21 9.28 -6.44 2.17
CA PHE A 21 10.15 -5.96 1.09
C PHE A 21 9.43 -5.86 -0.26
N ALA A 22 8.93 -6.96 -0.82
CA ALA A 22 8.57 -7.01 -2.24
C ALA A 22 7.47 -6.01 -2.65
N GLY A 23 6.34 -6.02 -1.95
CA GLY A 23 5.23 -5.08 -2.22
C GLY A 23 5.58 -3.63 -1.88
N PRO A 24 6.07 -3.33 -0.66
CA PRO A 24 6.40 -1.95 -0.29
C PRO A 24 7.54 -1.36 -1.13
N LEU A 25 8.50 -2.16 -1.62
CA LEU A 25 9.53 -1.66 -2.53
C LEU A 25 8.92 -1.25 -3.87
N ALA A 26 8.01 -2.04 -4.43
CA ALA A 26 7.28 -1.67 -5.66
C ALA A 26 6.51 -0.35 -5.46
N ALA A 27 5.77 -0.20 -4.36
CA ALA A 27 5.09 1.05 -4.03
C ALA A 27 6.05 2.23 -3.86
N THR A 28 7.23 1.99 -3.29
CA THR A 28 8.27 3.03 -3.13
C THR A 28 8.77 3.50 -4.49
N MET A 29 8.99 2.59 -5.44
CA MET A 29 9.40 2.95 -6.79
C MET A 29 8.33 3.79 -7.51
N LEU A 30 7.04 3.51 -7.30
CA LEU A 30 5.97 4.36 -7.84
C LEU A 30 6.01 5.77 -7.24
N GLY A 31 6.24 5.88 -5.93
CA GLY A 31 6.43 7.17 -5.25
C GLY A 31 7.68 7.92 -5.73
N ASP A 32 8.79 7.21 -5.96
CA ASP A 32 10.01 7.78 -6.54
C ASP A 32 9.77 8.36 -7.96
N PHE A 33 8.78 7.83 -8.68
CA PHE A 33 8.32 8.33 -9.98
C PHE A 33 7.16 9.33 -9.92
N GLY A 34 6.80 9.81 -8.72
CA GLY A 34 5.87 10.93 -8.52
C GLY A 34 4.42 10.54 -8.23
N ALA A 35 4.10 9.26 -8.05
CA ALA A 35 2.77 8.85 -7.61
C ALA A 35 2.50 9.30 -6.16
N ASP A 36 1.24 9.60 -5.83
CA ASP A 36 0.81 9.86 -4.46
C ASP A 36 0.53 8.52 -3.75
N VAL A 37 1.47 8.09 -2.92
CA VAL A 37 1.43 6.78 -2.26
C VAL A 37 0.97 6.92 -0.81
N VAL A 38 -0.10 6.22 -0.46
CA VAL A 38 -0.56 6.04 0.91
C VAL A 38 -0.23 4.62 1.38
N LYS A 39 0.69 4.52 2.33
CA LYS A 39 0.95 3.29 3.09
C LYS A 39 -0.16 3.09 4.12
N VAL A 40 -0.88 1.99 4.03
CA VAL A 40 -1.86 1.57 5.04
C VAL A 40 -1.21 0.54 5.96
N GLU A 41 -1.35 0.74 7.27
CA GLU A 41 -0.76 -0.15 8.28
C GLU A 41 -1.75 -0.46 9.40
N HIS A 42 -1.68 -1.67 9.95
CA HIS A 42 -2.52 -2.00 11.10
C HIS A 42 -2.08 -1.20 12.35
N PRO A 43 -3.00 -0.56 13.09
CA PRO A 43 -2.67 0.42 14.14
C PRO A 43 -1.84 -0.13 15.30
N ARG A 44 -1.94 -1.44 15.58
CA ARG A 44 -1.19 -2.11 16.67
C ARG A 44 -0.08 -3.03 16.17
N ARG A 45 -0.02 -3.28 14.87
CA ARG A 45 0.88 -4.25 14.23
C ARG A 45 1.31 -3.65 12.89
N PRO A 46 2.10 -2.56 12.93
CA PRO A 46 2.48 -1.86 11.71
C PRO A 46 3.45 -2.73 10.89
N ASP A 47 3.93 -2.20 9.78
CA ASP A 47 4.88 -2.93 8.94
C ASP A 47 6.09 -3.40 9.78
N PRO A 48 6.39 -4.71 9.83
CA PRO A 48 7.50 -5.23 10.63
C PRO A 48 8.86 -4.63 10.24
N SER A 49 9.01 -4.10 9.02
CA SER A 49 10.21 -3.38 8.59
C SER A 49 10.56 -2.17 9.46
N ARG A 50 9.62 -1.64 10.23
CA ARG A 50 9.86 -0.57 11.23
C ARG A 50 10.86 -0.97 12.32
N GLY A 51 10.92 -2.24 12.68
CA GLY A 51 11.84 -2.78 13.69
C GLY A 51 12.78 -3.87 13.18
N HIS A 52 12.65 -4.27 11.91
CA HIS A 52 13.47 -5.34 11.33
C HIS A 52 14.84 -4.80 10.88
N GLY A 53 15.89 -5.60 11.08
CA GLY A 53 17.24 -5.33 10.57
C GLY A 53 17.99 -4.21 11.29
N PRO A 54 18.99 -3.60 10.63
CA PRO A 54 19.79 -2.53 11.23
C PRO A 54 18.96 -1.30 11.57
N ALA A 55 19.30 -0.66 12.67
CA ALA A 55 18.69 0.59 13.11
C ALA A 55 19.76 1.64 13.41
N LYS A 56 19.42 2.91 13.21
CA LYS A 56 20.20 4.06 13.65
C LYS A 56 19.32 4.95 14.53
N ASP A 57 19.79 5.30 15.71
CA ASP A 57 19.07 6.14 16.68
C ASP A 57 17.65 5.61 16.99
N GLY A 58 17.51 4.29 17.09
CA GLY A 58 16.23 3.61 17.34
C GLY A 58 15.28 3.55 16.13
N ILE A 59 15.69 4.02 14.95
CA ILE A 59 14.89 4.02 13.73
C ILE A 59 15.39 2.92 12.79
N GLY A 60 14.50 1.99 12.42
CA GLY A 60 14.80 0.91 11.46
C GLY A 60 15.17 1.44 10.08
N LEU A 61 16.35 1.03 9.58
CA LEU A 61 16.86 1.50 8.29
C LEU A 61 16.07 0.91 7.11
N TRP A 62 15.52 -0.30 7.25
CA TRP A 62 14.64 -0.87 6.22
C TRP A 62 13.36 -0.07 6.06
N TRP A 63 12.74 0.39 7.15
CA TRP A 63 11.59 1.28 7.07
C TRP A 63 11.94 2.63 6.45
N LYS A 64 13.10 3.22 6.78
CA LYS A 64 13.57 4.46 6.12
C LYS A 64 13.66 4.29 4.60
N LEU A 65 14.11 3.12 4.14
CA LEU A 65 14.17 2.78 2.73
C LEU A 65 12.76 2.59 2.15
N LEU A 66 11.94 1.72 2.75
CA LEU A 66 10.64 1.31 2.20
C LEU A 66 9.51 2.33 2.41
N GLY A 67 9.68 3.28 3.32
CA GLY A 67 8.66 4.27 3.70
C GLY A 67 8.83 5.64 3.06
N ARG A 68 9.95 5.89 2.34
CA ARG A 68 10.18 7.18 1.67
C ARG A 68 9.12 7.45 0.61
N ASN A 69 8.80 8.72 0.38
CA ASN A 69 7.79 9.18 -0.59
C ASN A 69 6.37 8.64 -0.35
N LYS A 70 6.07 8.14 0.87
CA LYS A 70 4.74 7.66 1.26
C LYS A 70 4.16 8.47 2.40
N ARG A 71 2.86 8.76 2.31
CA ARG A 71 2.04 9.18 3.46
C ARG A 71 1.56 7.92 4.19
N THR A 72 1.33 7.99 5.50
CA THR A 72 0.91 6.83 6.30
C THR A 72 -0.50 7.01 6.85
N LEU A 73 -1.32 5.97 6.73
CA LEU A 73 -2.64 5.84 7.34
C LEU A 73 -2.67 4.55 8.17
N THR A 74 -3.31 4.59 9.34
CA THR A 74 -3.59 3.36 10.08
C THR A 74 -5.00 2.86 9.78
N LEU A 75 -5.15 1.55 9.53
CA LEU A 75 -6.42 0.90 9.29
C LEU A 75 -6.34 -0.59 9.67
N ASP A 76 -7.31 -1.05 10.44
CA ASP A 76 -7.49 -2.48 10.71
C ASP A 76 -8.54 -3.04 9.75
N LEU A 77 -8.10 -3.74 8.71
CA LEU A 77 -8.98 -4.35 7.71
C LEU A 77 -9.79 -5.53 8.26
N SER A 78 -9.40 -6.08 9.41
CA SER A 78 -10.13 -7.16 10.07
C SER A 78 -11.24 -6.67 11.00
N ALA A 79 -11.26 -5.37 11.31
CA ALA A 79 -12.26 -4.78 12.18
C ALA A 79 -13.54 -4.41 11.40
N PRO A 80 -14.71 -4.37 12.09
CA PRO A 80 -15.93 -3.81 11.51
C PRO A 80 -15.68 -2.41 10.92
N GLY A 81 -16.14 -2.18 9.69
CA GLY A 81 -15.95 -0.92 8.97
C GLY A 81 -14.58 -0.75 8.29
N GLY A 82 -13.57 -1.58 8.60
CA GLY A 82 -12.25 -1.52 7.93
C GLY A 82 -12.35 -1.76 6.44
N ARG A 83 -13.20 -2.72 6.05
CA ARG A 83 -13.59 -2.99 4.65
C ARG A 83 -14.13 -1.74 3.96
N ASP A 84 -15.12 -1.08 4.55
CA ASP A 84 -15.82 0.04 3.92
C ASP A 84 -14.89 1.25 3.72
N VAL A 85 -13.98 1.47 4.66
CA VAL A 85 -12.92 2.49 4.50
C VAL A 85 -12.01 2.15 3.33
N LEU A 86 -11.57 0.89 3.19
CA LEU A 86 -10.72 0.52 2.06
C LEU A 86 -11.45 0.61 0.72
N LEU A 87 -12.73 0.23 0.65
CA LEU A 87 -13.54 0.37 -0.57
C LEU A 87 -13.68 1.84 -0.99
N ARG A 88 -13.85 2.75 -0.03
CA ARG A 88 -13.86 4.19 -0.31
C ARG A 88 -12.53 4.70 -0.85
N LEU A 89 -11.41 4.22 -0.30
CA LEU A 89 -10.08 4.54 -0.83
C LEU A 89 -9.91 3.97 -2.25
N ALA A 90 -10.33 2.71 -2.47
CA ALA A 90 -10.22 2.03 -3.75
C ALA A 90 -11.01 2.74 -4.87
N ALA A 91 -12.16 3.33 -4.54
CA ALA A 91 -12.97 4.11 -5.48
C ALA A 91 -12.24 5.33 -6.07
N GLU A 92 -11.23 5.86 -5.38
CA GLU A 92 -10.49 7.08 -5.74
C GLU A 92 -9.00 6.81 -6.05
N THR A 93 -8.58 5.54 -6.09
CA THR A 93 -7.17 5.14 -6.24
C THR A 93 -6.95 4.42 -7.57
N ASP A 94 -5.79 4.61 -8.19
CA ASP A 94 -5.44 3.96 -9.46
C ASP A 94 -4.81 2.58 -9.26
N VAL A 95 -4.02 2.41 -8.20
CA VAL A 95 -3.30 1.16 -7.90
C VAL A 95 -3.45 0.75 -6.44
N ILE A 96 -3.81 -0.52 -6.19
CA ILE A 96 -3.63 -1.16 -4.88
C ILE A 96 -2.52 -2.20 -4.98
N ILE A 97 -1.58 -2.14 -4.03
CA ILE A 97 -0.49 -3.13 -3.89
C ILE A 97 -0.69 -3.91 -2.59
N GLU A 98 -0.68 -5.23 -2.67
CA GLU A 98 -0.84 -6.13 -1.52
C GLU A 98 0.09 -7.34 -1.62
N ASN A 99 0.47 -7.90 -0.47
CA ASN A 99 1.28 -9.12 -0.40
C ASN A 99 0.87 -10.05 0.75
N PHE A 100 -0.41 -10.06 1.09
CA PHE A 100 -0.94 -10.97 2.09
C PHE A 100 -0.91 -12.41 1.58
N ARG A 101 -1.11 -13.37 2.50
CA ARG A 101 -1.32 -14.76 2.08
C ARG A 101 -2.54 -14.83 1.15
N PRO A 102 -2.53 -15.66 0.09
CA PRO A 102 -3.69 -15.85 -0.78
C PRO A 102 -4.98 -16.08 0.00
N GLY A 103 -6.08 -15.46 -0.45
CA GLY A 103 -7.38 -15.53 0.20
C GLY A 103 -7.57 -14.58 1.40
N THR A 104 -6.56 -13.81 1.82
CA THR A 104 -6.69 -12.92 2.99
C THR A 104 -7.59 -11.73 2.74
N LEU A 105 -7.43 -11.05 1.60
CA LEU A 105 -8.30 -9.94 1.21
C LEU A 105 -9.75 -10.40 1.01
N GLU A 106 -9.92 -11.56 0.40
CA GLU A 106 -11.21 -12.19 0.15
C GLU A 106 -11.94 -12.51 1.46
N ARG A 107 -11.23 -12.99 2.49
CA ARG A 107 -11.82 -13.18 3.84
C ARG A 107 -12.31 -11.88 4.48
N TRP A 108 -11.82 -10.73 4.03
CA TRP A 108 -12.30 -9.41 4.46
C TRP A 108 -13.31 -8.79 3.47
N GLY A 109 -13.74 -9.54 2.45
CA GLY A 109 -14.66 -9.04 1.41
C GLY A 109 -14.05 -7.92 0.57
N LEU A 110 -12.74 -7.99 0.33
CA LEU A 110 -11.93 -7.02 -0.42
C LEU A 110 -11.17 -7.72 -1.55
N GLY A 111 -11.77 -8.78 -2.11
CA GLY A 111 -11.21 -9.50 -3.23
C GLY A 111 -11.25 -8.67 -4.51
N PRO A 112 -10.71 -9.21 -5.62
CA PRO A 112 -10.75 -8.54 -6.92
C PRO A 112 -12.16 -8.14 -7.33
N GLU A 113 -13.17 -8.98 -7.11
CA GLU A 113 -14.56 -8.67 -7.49
C GLU A 113 -15.10 -7.44 -6.74
N GLU A 114 -14.94 -7.37 -5.42
CA GLU A 114 -15.44 -6.23 -4.64
C GLU A 114 -14.68 -4.94 -4.94
N LEU A 115 -13.36 -5.02 -5.15
CA LEU A 115 -12.55 -3.87 -5.49
C LEU A 115 -12.88 -3.33 -6.90
N HIS A 116 -13.05 -4.20 -7.89
CA HIS A 116 -13.42 -3.76 -9.24
C HIS A 116 -14.88 -3.31 -9.34
N ALA A 117 -15.77 -3.80 -8.47
CA ALA A 117 -17.15 -3.32 -8.40
C ALA A 117 -17.22 -1.83 -8.02
N VAL A 118 -16.33 -1.35 -7.15
CA VAL A 118 -16.25 0.07 -6.79
C VAL A 118 -15.34 0.88 -7.72
N ASN A 119 -14.37 0.24 -8.37
CA ASN A 119 -13.49 0.88 -9.35
C ASN A 119 -13.08 -0.08 -10.48
N PRO A 120 -13.79 -0.08 -11.61
CA PRO A 120 -13.48 -0.96 -12.75
C PRO A 120 -12.14 -0.68 -13.43
N ARG A 121 -11.48 0.45 -13.13
CA ARG A 121 -10.19 0.85 -13.70
C ARG A 121 -9.01 0.54 -12.77
N LEU A 122 -9.28 0.06 -11.56
CA LEU A 122 -8.25 -0.20 -10.55
C LEU A 122 -7.25 -1.24 -11.04
N VAL A 123 -5.96 -0.94 -10.87
CA VAL A 123 -4.90 -1.93 -11.02
C VAL A 123 -4.62 -2.56 -9.67
N LEU A 124 -4.92 -3.85 -9.51
CA LEU A 124 -4.61 -4.62 -8.31
C LEU A 124 -3.32 -5.43 -8.52
N ALA A 125 -2.22 -5.00 -7.89
CA ALA A 125 -0.95 -5.73 -7.91
C ALA A 125 -0.81 -6.60 -6.65
N ARG A 126 -0.74 -7.92 -6.87
CA ARG A 126 -0.69 -8.92 -5.79
C ARG A 126 0.64 -9.66 -5.82
N VAL A 127 1.39 -9.64 -4.72
CA VAL A 127 2.73 -10.24 -4.65
C VAL A 127 2.73 -11.36 -3.62
N THR A 128 2.88 -12.61 -4.08
CA THR A 128 2.96 -13.79 -3.20
C THR A 128 4.14 -14.65 -3.59
N GLY A 129 4.51 -15.63 -2.75
CA GLY A 129 5.67 -16.49 -3.01
C GLY A 129 5.55 -17.37 -4.26
N PHE A 130 4.33 -17.73 -4.66
CA PHE A 130 4.06 -18.67 -5.77
C PHE A 130 3.02 -18.16 -6.79
N GLY A 131 2.57 -16.91 -6.66
CA GLY A 131 1.43 -16.39 -7.42
C GLY A 131 0.08 -16.75 -6.80
N GLN A 132 -0.98 -16.22 -7.40
CA GLN A 132 -2.39 -16.54 -7.14
C GLN A 132 -3.25 -16.17 -8.34
#